data_AF-A0ABD6QM72-F1
#
_entry.id   AF-A0ABD6QM72-F1
#
_cell.length_a   1.000
_cell.length_b   1.000
_cell.length_c   1.000
_cell.angle_alpha   90.00
_cell.angle_beta   90.00
_cell.angle_gamma   90.00
#
_symmetry.space_group_name_H-M   'P 1'
#
loop_
_entity.id
_entity.type
_entity.pdbx_description
1 polymer ?
#
loop_
_entity_poly.entity_id
_entity_poly.type
_entity_poly.pdbx_seq_one_letter_code
_entity_poly.pdbx_strand_id
1 'polypeptide(L)'
;MANRVVYGLSNSSNGWPMVDEGSCTWVKIPGTSVTLQIQNGQPLAILRAFAADFNAYVEPLRDPDSACWTPTNSVASSNHLSGTGMDLNWNSHPFQKRGTFTAAQLSTIRELQDFYEGTVFWGGDWGSPVDEMHWQLSSLANGGDINTFNNPHTQDFINRKIRPDGYSTFRRGSAPSVDAAQVLSDAMGGRLSLDRYRQLLPAVTASLLACDCTNVNRIAMWCAQIGHESAGLYYTEEIASGAAYEGRTDLGNTQPGDGVRFKGRSWIQITGRSNYTRLSQWAFSKGLVPSATYFVDNPPALASDEYAGLGAAWYWSVARPDINTLCDNRDLVTVTKRINGGTNGLADRQTRYNRALAMGEQLLALINEGDDALADPDVVRKINEIHACLFNRIPSQSKYRTAGEGAKWQLHELLKNDDAMIHEMLVERQAMMGNPEAVALVKREADKGDKWAQSVYAYLTGPEV
;
A
#
# COMPACT_ATOMS: atom_id res chain seq x y z
N MET A 1 18.82 -3.05 -10.26
CA MET A 1 19.28 -3.93 -11.35
C MET A 1 20.68 -3.53 -11.71
N ALA A 2 21.61 -4.47 -11.75
CA ALA A 2 22.95 -4.24 -12.25
C ALA A 2 22.95 -4.53 -13.76
N ASN A 3 22.95 -3.46 -14.56
CA ASN A 3 23.06 -3.59 -16.01
C ASN A 3 24.50 -3.99 -16.37
N ARG A 4 24.65 -4.79 -17.43
CA ARG A 4 25.96 -5.16 -17.97
C ARG A 4 26.06 -4.84 -19.45
N VAL A 5 27.28 -4.68 -19.94
CA VAL A 5 27.58 -4.62 -21.37
C VAL A 5 28.10 -5.98 -21.81
N VAL A 6 27.45 -6.62 -22.77
CA VAL A 6 27.86 -7.93 -23.31
C VAL A 6 28.09 -7.78 -24.80
N TYR A 7 29.24 -8.24 -25.30
CA TYR A 7 29.61 -8.12 -26.72
C TYR A 7 29.51 -6.67 -27.27
N GLY A 8 29.74 -5.67 -26.41
CA GLY A 8 29.65 -4.24 -26.76
C GLY A 8 28.24 -3.66 -26.76
N LEU A 9 27.22 -4.42 -26.37
CA LEU A 9 25.82 -4.00 -26.32
C LEU A 9 25.34 -3.84 -24.88
N SER A 10 24.60 -2.76 -24.60
CA SER A 10 23.95 -2.53 -23.30
C SER A 10 22.50 -3.04 -23.24
N ASN A 11 21.88 -3.26 -24.40
CA ASN A 11 20.51 -3.73 -24.54
C ASN A 11 20.46 -4.91 -25.52
N SER A 12 19.56 -5.85 -25.29
CA SER A 12 19.25 -6.92 -26.23
C SER A 12 18.41 -6.40 -27.39
N SER A 13 18.17 -7.25 -28.39
CA SER A 13 17.44 -6.90 -29.62
C SER A 13 16.04 -6.36 -29.38
N ASN A 14 15.37 -6.78 -28.29
CA ASN A 14 14.04 -6.28 -27.93
C ASN A 14 14.06 -4.98 -27.10
N GLY A 15 15.24 -4.36 -26.95
CA GLY A 15 15.42 -3.07 -26.28
C GLY A 15 15.55 -3.15 -24.76
N TRP A 16 15.39 -4.33 -24.15
CA TRP A 16 15.56 -4.51 -22.71
C TRP A 16 17.04 -4.47 -22.31
N PRO A 17 17.39 -3.87 -21.14
CA PRO A 17 18.75 -3.83 -20.66
C PRO A 17 19.33 -5.23 -20.47
N MET A 18 20.57 -5.44 -20.91
CA MET A 18 21.32 -6.63 -20.57
C MET A 18 21.64 -6.63 -19.08
N VAL A 19 21.43 -7.77 -18.42
CA VAL A 19 21.57 -7.87 -16.96
C VAL A 19 22.42 -9.06 -16.54
N ASP A 20 23.05 -8.93 -15.38
CA ASP A 20 23.76 -10.02 -14.72
C ASP A 20 22.82 -10.99 -13.98
N GLU A 21 23.41 -12.05 -13.45
CA GLU A 21 22.69 -13.10 -12.72
C GLU A 21 21.91 -12.53 -11.51
N GLY A 22 22.50 -11.57 -10.79
CA GLY A 22 21.91 -10.97 -9.60
C GLY A 22 20.66 -10.12 -9.88
N SER A 23 20.39 -9.83 -11.15
CA SER A 23 19.19 -9.11 -11.60
C SER A 23 18.11 -10.06 -12.13
N CYS A 24 18.33 -11.37 -12.05
CA CYS A 24 17.38 -12.41 -12.40
C CYS A 24 16.99 -13.25 -11.16
N THR A 25 15.81 -13.87 -11.19
CA THR A 25 15.35 -14.79 -10.14
C THR A 25 15.08 -16.17 -10.73
N TRP A 26 15.60 -17.21 -10.08
CA TRP A 26 15.12 -18.58 -10.30
C TRP A 26 13.69 -18.70 -9.77
N VAL A 27 12.74 -18.94 -10.67
CA VAL A 27 11.33 -19.05 -10.32
C VAL A 27 10.76 -20.38 -10.76
N LYS A 28 9.98 -21.02 -9.88
CA LYS A 28 9.19 -22.19 -10.23
C LYS A 28 8.01 -21.79 -11.10
N ILE A 29 7.85 -22.46 -12.24
CA ILE A 29 6.71 -22.23 -13.13
C ILE A 29 5.47 -22.90 -12.51
N PRO A 30 4.38 -22.14 -12.30
CA PRO A 30 3.16 -22.70 -11.73
C PRO A 30 2.64 -23.92 -12.52
N GLY A 31 2.20 -24.95 -11.80
CA GLY A 31 1.67 -26.18 -12.40
C GLY A 31 2.73 -27.17 -12.88
N THR A 32 4.02 -26.93 -12.63
CA THR A 32 5.12 -27.85 -13.00
C THR A 32 6.26 -27.82 -11.97
N SER A 33 7.21 -28.74 -12.09
CA SER A 33 8.47 -28.74 -11.33
C SER A 33 9.57 -27.90 -11.98
N VAL A 34 9.38 -27.46 -13.23
CA VAL A 34 10.37 -26.68 -13.98
C VAL A 34 10.63 -25.33 -13.33
N THR A 35 11.89 -24.92 -13.31
CA THR A 35 12.32 -23.59 -12.88
C THR A 35 13.00 -22.85 -14.02
N LEU A 36 12.78 -21.54 -14.12
CA LEU A 36 13.45 -20.67 -15.10
C LEU A 36 14.09 -19.49 -14.38
N GLN A 37 15.25 -19.04 -14.87
CA GLN A 37 15.92 -17.84 -14.37
C GLN A 37 15.50 -16.64 -15.23
N ILE A 38 14.67 -15.74 -14.70
CA ILE A 38 14.04 -14.66 -15.48
C ILE A 38 14.44 -13.29 -14.90
N GLN A 39 14.60 -12.28 -15.75
CA GLN A 39 14.87 -10.91 -15.32
C GLN A 39 13.78 -10.38 -14.39
N ASN A 40 14.18 -9.78 -13.27
CA ASN A 40 13.27 -9.22 -12.28
C ASN A 40 12.37 -8.11 -12.87
N GLY A 41 11.16 -7.96 -12.32
CA GLY A 41 10.19 -6.95 -12.72
C GLY A 41 9.18 -7.46 -13.74
N GLN A 42 8.85 -6.65 -14.74
CA GLN A 42 7.85 -6.97 -15.76
C GLN A 42 8.15 -8.28 -16.54
N PRO A 43 9.42 -8.59 -16.92
CA PRO A 43 9.72 -9.85 -17.60
C PRO A 43 9.38 -11.08 -16.75
N LEU A 44 9.72 -11.06 -15.46
CA LEU A 44 9.38 -12.13 -14.52
C LEU A 44 7.86 -12.35 -14.44
N ALA A 45 7.07 -11.28 -14.36
CA ALA A 45 5.61 -11.40 -14.31
C ALA A 45 5.03 -12.05 -15.58
N ILE A 46 5.46 -11.56 -16.75
CA ILE A 46 4.91 -11.96 -18.05
C ILE A 46 5.38 -13.36 -18.45
N LEU A 47 6.70 -13.60 -18.46
CA LEU A 47 7.27 -14.85 -18.98
C LEU A 47 6.98 -16.04 -18.06
N ARG A 48 6.91 -15.83 -16.73
CA ARG A 48 6.49 -16.88 -15.80
C ARG A 48 5.04 -17.32 -16.07
N ALA A 49 4.14 -16.35 -16.25
CA ALA A 49 2.73 -16.64 -16.54
C ALA A 49 2.57 -17.30 -17.91
N PHE A 50 3.30 -16.83 -18.92
CA PHE A 50 3.29 -17.41 -20.26
C PHE A 50 3.76 -18.86 -20.23
N ALA A 51 4.86 -19.16 -19.53
CA ALA A 51 5.35 -20.53 -19.36
C ALA A 51 4.33 -21.43 -18.64
N ALA A 52 3.59 -20.90 -17.66
CA ALA A 52 2.52 -21.64 -16.98
C ALA A 52 1.33 -21.93 -17.91
N ASP A 53 1.01 -21.02 -18.83
CA ASP A 53 -0.05 -21.18 -19.83
C ASP A 53 0.35 -22.19 -20.90
N PHE A 54 1.58 -22.10 -21.39
CA PHE A 54 2.17 -23.09 -22.29
C PHE A 54 2.12 -24.50 -21.66
N ASN A 55 2.59 -24.63 -20.42
CA ASN A 55 2.58 -25.88 -19.66
C ASN A 55 1.17 -26.50 -19.54
N ALA A 56 0.16 -25.65 -19.30
CA ALA A 56 -1.20 -26.11 -19.03
C ALA A 56 -1.99 -26.44 -20.30
N TYR A 57 -1.76 -25.72 -21.40
CA TYR A 57 -2.67 -25.73 -22.55
C TYR A 57 -2.02 -26.09 -23.89
N VAL A 58 -0.70 -25.97 -24.01
CA VAL A 58 0.04 -26.38 -25.23
C VAL A 58 0.65 -27.76 -25.01
N GLU A 59 1.54 -27.88 -24.03
CA GLU A 59 2.12 -29.15 -23.57
C GLU A 59 2.93 -28.98 -22.28
N PRO A 60 3.11 -30.05 -21.47
CA PRO A 60 3.89 -29.98 -20.25
C PRO A 60 5.36 -29.56 -20.47
N LEU A 61 5.84 -28.65 -19.63
CA LEU A 61 7.25 -28.24 -19.60
C LEU A 61 8.16 -29.31 -18.97
N ARG A 62 9.40 -29.38 -19.46
CA ARG A 62 10.41 -30.36 -19.03
C ARG A 62 11.71 -29.69 -18.61
N ASP A 63 12.42 -30.34 -17.68
CA ASP A 63 13.73 -29.92 -17.15
C ASP A 63 14.67 -31.14 -17.08
N PRO A 64 15.92 -31.07 -17.58
CA PRO A 64 16.49 -29.99 -18.39
C PRO A 64 16.02 -30.04 -19.84
N ASP A 65 15.15 -29.09 -20.21
CA ASP A 65 14.65 -28.91 -21.58
C ASP A 65 14.12 -27.50 -21.84
N SER A 66 14.25 -26.57 -20.87
CA SER A 66 13.76 -25.20 -20.96
C SER A 66 14.70 -24.25 -20.21
N ALA A 67 14.92 -23.04 -20.73
CA ALA A 67 15.79 -22.03 -20.11
C ALA A 67 15.38 -20.61 -20.50
N CYS A 68 15.75 -19.62 -19.69
CA CYS A 68 15.50 -18.20 -19.96
C CYS A 68 16.80 -17.39 -19.98
N TRP A 69 17.27 -16.85 -18.86
CA TRP A 69 18.51 -16.06 -18.84
C TRP A 69 19.76 -16.94 -19.05
N THR A 70 20.73 -16.43 -19.82
CA THR A 70 22.06 -17.05 -19.93
C THR A 70 23.19 -16.02 -19.80
N PRO A 71 24.34 -16.38 -19.20
CA PRO A 71 25.47 -15.46 -19.07
C PRO A 71 26.15 -15.16 -20.41
N THR A 72 26.09 -16.08 -21.37
CA THR A 72 26.64 -15.95 -22.73
C THR A 72 25.65 -16.50 -23.76
N ASN A 73 25.82 -16.12 -25.03
CA ASN A 73 24.99 -16.61 -26.13
C ASN A 73 25.79 -16.53 -27.45
N SER A 74 25.45 -17.36 -28.44
CA SER A 74 26.05 -17.30 -29.78
C SER A 74 25.62 -16.05 -30.57
N VAL A 75 24.48 -15.45 -30.20
CA VAL A 75 23.96 -14.21 -30.79
C VAL A 75 24.20 -13.05 -29.84
N ALA A 76 24.98 -12.05 -30.29
CA ALA A 76 25.40 -10.92 -29.46
C ALA A 76 24.23 -10.11 -28.89
N SER A 77 23.15 -9.95 -29.65
CA SER A 77 21.93 -9.22 -29.26
C SER A 77 20.83 -10.11 -28.69
N SER A 78 21.13 -11.35 -28.29
CA SER A 78 20.14 -12.33 -27.81
C SER A 78 19.34 -11.82 -26.62
N ASN A 79 18.05 -12.13 -26.61
CA ASN A 79 17.15 -11.78 -25.50
C ASN A 79 17.32 -12.70 -24.28
N HIS A 80 18.06 -13.81 -24.41
CA HIS A 80 18.53 -14.59 -23.26
C HIS A 80 19.52 -13.80 -22.39
N LEU A 81 20.33 -12.89 -22.99
CA LEU A 81 21.33 -12.10 -22.25
C LEU A 81 20.71 -11.04 -21.34
N SER A 82 19.50 -10.58 -21.67
CA SER A 82 18.67 -9.68 -20.85
C SER A 82 17.70 -10.43 -19.95
N GLY A 83 17.54 -11.75 -20.09
CA GLY A 83 16.55 -12.53 -19.32
C GLY A 83 15.11 -12.25 -19.75
N THR A 84 14.92 -11.88 -21.01
CA THR A 84 13.62 -11.54 -21.63
C THR A 84 13.29 -12.43 -22.84
N GLY A 85 14.08 -13.47 -23.06
CA GLY A 85 13.84 -14.55 -24.03
C GLY A 85 13.99 -15.90 -23.34
N MET A 86 13.23 -16.89 -23.77
CA MET A 86 13.21 -18.23 -23.21
C MET A 86 12.98 -19.28 -24.29
N ASP A 87 13.61 -20.42 -24.13
CA ASP A 87 13.40 -21.61 -24.94
C ASP A 87 12.61 -22.61 -24.10
N LEU A 88 11.54 -23.16 -24.66
CA LEU A 88 10.66 -24.14 -24.01
C LEU A 88 10.70 -25.46 -24.79
N ASN A 89 11.01 -26.55 -24.10
CA ASN A 89 11.07 -27.92 -24.62
C ASN A 89 11.96 -28.07 -25.88
N TRP A 90 13.22 -27.60 -25.84
CA TRP A 90 14.11 -27.53 -27.01
C TRP A 90 14.40 -28.88 -27.68
N ASN A 91 14.32 -30.01 -26.97
CA ASN A 91 14.49 -31.34 -27.55
C ASN A 91 13.31 -31.73 -28.44
N SER A 92 12.09 -31.28 -28.10
CA SER A 92 10.89 -31.48 -28.91
C SER A 92 10.78 -30.49 -30.07
N HIS A 93 11.33 -29.27 -29.88
CA HIS A 93 11.24 -28.15 -30.82
C HIS A 93 12.62 -27.64 -31.25
N PRO A 94 13.48 -28.50 -31.86
CA PRO A 94 14.88 -28.16 -32.11
C PRO A 94 15.04 -26.99 -33.09
N PHE A 95 16.07 -26.19 -32.85
CA PHE A 95 16.47 -25.07 -33.69
C PHE A 95 16.54 -25.42 -35.19
N GLN A 96 16.06 -24.52 -36.04
CA GLN A 96 15.92 -24.67 -37.50
C GLN A 96 15.00 -25.80 -37.98
N LYS A 97 14.11 -26.31 -37.12
CA LYS A 97 13.02 -27.21 -37.53
C LYS A 97 11.68 -26.49 -37.49
N ARG A 98 10.85 -26.76 -38.50
CA ARG A 98 9.48 -26.24 -38.65
C ARG A 98 8.48 -27.39 -38.54
N GLY A 99 7.29 -27.10 -38.03
CA GLY A 99 6.20 -28.06 -37.96
C GLY A 99 6.38 -29.08 -36.83
N THR A 100 7.04 -28.65 -35.75
CA THR A 100 7.27 -29.49 -34.55
C THR A 100 6.06 -29.51 -33.61
N PHE A 101 5.12 -28.56 -33.75
CA PHE A 101 3.83 -28.56 -33.06
C PHE A 101 2.72 -29.22 -33.89
N THR A 102 1.80 -29.90 -33.20
CA THR A 102 0.55 -30.39 -33.82
C THR A 102 -0.39 -29.24 -34.18
N ALA A 103 -1.38 -29.49 -35.05
CA ALA A 103 -2.37 -28.48 -35.44
C ALA A 103 -3.17 -27.93 -34.23
N ALA A 104 -3.49 -28.78 -33.25
CA ALA A 104 -4.18 -28.36 -32.03
C ALA A 104 -3.29 -27.46 -31.14
N GLN A 105 -2.01 -27.82 -31.00
CA GLN A 105 -1.04 -27.01 -30.27
C GLN A 105 -0.84 -25.65 -30.95
N LEU A 106 -0.71 -25.62 -32.28
CA LEU A 106 -0.62 -24.37 -33.04
C LEU A 106 -1.86 -23.49 -32.85
N SER A 107 -3.06 -24.06 -32.84
CA SER A 107 -4.29 -23.32 -32.55
C SER A 107 -4.22 -22.66 -31.16
N THR A 108 -3.83 -23.41 -30.12
CA THR A 108 -3.68 -22.86 -28.78
C THR A 108 -2.58 -21.80 -28.69
N ILE A 109 -1.46 -21.99 -29.40
CA ILE A 109 -0.38 -20.99 -29.47
C ILE A 109 -0.89 -19.67 -30.04
N ARG A 110 -1.72 -19.70 -31.09
CA ARG A 110 -2.32 -18.48 -31.65
C ARG A 110 -3.27 -17.82 -30.66
N GLU A 111 -4.10 -18.59 -29.97
CA GLU A 111 -4.95 -18.04 -28.90
C GLU A 111 -4.13 -17.40 -27.76
N LEU A 112 -2.98 -17.98 -27.40
CA LEU A 112 -2.06 -17.39 -26.43
C LEU A 112 -1.48 -16.07 -26.96
N GLN A 113 -1.00 -16.03 -28.20
CA GLN A 113 -0.49 -14.79 -28.79
C GLN A 113 -1.55 -13.67 -28.81
N ASP A 114 -2.79 -14.00 -29.16
CA ASP A 114 -3.92 -13.07 -29.12
C ASP A 114 -4.19 -12.58 -27.69
N PHE A 115 -4.23 -13.50 -26.72
CA PHE A 115 -4.45 -13.16 -25.31
C PHE A 115 -3.34 -12.29 -24.72
N TYR A 116 -2.09 -12.51 -25.12
CA TYR A 116 -0.94 -11.73 -24.66
C TYR A 116 -0.83 -10.36 -25.34
N GLU A 117 -1.76 -10.01 -26.23
CA GLU A 117 -1.92 -8.66 -26.80
C GLU A 117 -0.59 -8.11 -27.36
N GLY A 118 0.14 -8.95 -28.10
CA GLY A 118 1.44 -8.61 -28.69
C GLY A 118 2.61 -8.50 -27.72
N THR A 119 2.42 -8.78 -26.41
CA THR A 119 3.46 -8.65 -25.37
C THR A 119 4.53 -9.75 -25.44
N VAL A 120 4.14 -10.96 -25.86
CA VAL A 120 5.05 -12.10 -26.08
C VAL A 120 5.08 -12.45 -27.56
N PHE A 121 6.27 -12.54 -28.12
CA PHE A 121 6.53 -12.91 -29.51
C PHE A 121 7.07 -14.34 -29.59
N TRP A 122 6.71 -15.05 -30.67
CA TRP A 122 7.12 -16.43 -30.93
C TRP A 122 8.13 -16.53 -32.08
N GLY A 123 9.30 -17.12 -31.83
CA GLY A 123 10.35 -17.32 -32.84
C GLY A 123 9.96 -18.22 -34.01
N GLY A 124 8.91 -19.04 -33.86
CA GLY A 124 8.38 -19.87 -34.95
C GLY A 124 7.83 -19.07 -36.15
N ASP A 125 7.47 -17.80 -35.92
CA ASP A 125 7.01 -16.88 -36.96
C ASP A 125 8.14 -16.28 -37.81
N TRP A 126 9.40 -16.44 -37.39
CA TRP A 126 10.53 -16.02 -38.22
C TRP A 126 10.67 -16.88 -39.47
N GLY A 127 11.05 -16.23 -40.57
CA GLY A 127 11.45 -16.92 -41.80
C GLY A 127 12.84 -17.55 -41.69
N SER A 128 13.77 -16.87 -41.00
CA SER A 128 15.12 -17.37 -40.71
C SER A 128 15.73 -16.61 -39.51
N PRO A 129 16.34 -17.31 -38.52
CA PRO A 129 16.25 -18.76 -38.34
C PRO A 129 14.81 -19.17 -37.99
N VAL A 130 14.46 -20.43 -38.26
CA VAL A 130 13.22 -21.01 -37.72
C VAL A 130 13.49 -21.44 -36.29
N ASP A 131 12.71 -20.94 -35.33
CA ASP A 131 12.98 -21.18 -33.91
C ASP A 131 11.69 -21.42 -33.11
N GLU A 132 11.08 -22.60 -33.28
CA GLU A 132 9.78 -22.92 -32.69
C GLU A 132 9.82 -23.10 -31.16
N MET A 133 10.99 -23.35 -30.56
CA MET A 133 11.17 -23.37 -29.09
C MET A 133 11.21 -21.98 -28.46
N HIS A 134 11.50 -20.94 -29.24
CA HIS A 134 11.90 -19.63 -28.72
C HIS A 134 10.71 -18.69 -28.51
N TRP A 135 10.67 -18.05 -27.33
CA TRP A 135 9.66 -17.07 -26.92
C TRP A 135 10.34 -15.87 -26.27
N GLN A 136 9.82 -14.67 -26.47
CA GLN A 136 10.46 -13.47 -25.94
C GLN A 136 9.48 -12.34 -25.71
N LEU A 137 9.87 -11.37 -24.87
CA LEU A 137 9.17 -10.09 -24.84
C LEU A 137 9.31 -9.37 -26.18
N SER A 138 8.19 -8.82 -26.64
CA SER A 138 8.03 -8.30 -27.99
C SER A 138 8.74 -6.96 -28.23
N SER A 139 9.13 -6.75 -29.48
CA SER A 139 9.62 -5.49 -30.03
C SER A 139 9.37 -5.43 -31.53
N LEU A 140 9.27 -4.20 -32.06
CA LEU A 140 9.21 -3.96 -33.50
C LEU A 140 10.44 -4.50 -34.23
N ALA A 141 11.61 -4.45 -33.58
CA ALA A 141 12.88 -4.90 -34.15
C ALA A 141 12.91 -6.42 -34.40
N ASN A 142 12.10 -7.19 -33.66
CA ASN A 142 12.11 -8.65 -33.71
C ASN A 142 10.86 -9.24 -34.37
N GLY A 143 10.08 -8.42 -35.07
CA GLY A 143 8.88 -8.84 -35.81
C GLY A 143 7.58 -8.81 -35.00
N GLY A 144 7.60 -8.30 -33.78
CA GLY A 144 6.39 -8.07 -32.99
C GLY A 144 5.77 -6.70 -33.24
N ASP A 145 4.54 -6.49 -32.78
CA ASP A 145 3.77 -5.27 -33.08
C ASP A 145 3.98 -4.12 -32.07
N ILE A 146 4.70 -4.39 -30.98
CA ILE A 146 4.89 -3.42 -29.89
C ILE A 146 6.27 -3.54 -29.25
N ASN A 147 6.89 -2.41 -28.91
CA ASN A 147 8.06 -2.37 -28.04
C ASN A 147 7.62 -2.46 -26.59
N THR A 148 7.98 -3.52 -25.88
CA THR A 148 7.56 -3.74 -24.48
C THR A 148 8.40 -2.97 -23.45
N PHE A 149 9.66 -2.67 -23.76
CA PHE A 149 10.51 -1.90 -22.84
C PHE A 149 10.05 -0.43 -22.75
N ASN A 150 9.90 0.08 -21.52
CA ASN A 150 9.41 1.44 -21.23
C ASN A 150 8.07 1.78 -21.90
N ASN A 151 7.19 0.79 -22.06
CA ASN A 151 5.88 0.98 -22.66
C ASN A 151 4.75 0.80 -21.62
N PRO A 152 3.84 1.78 -21.47
CA PRO A 152 2.69 1.67 -20.58
C PRO A 152 1.82 0.42 -20.82
N HIS A 153 1.72 -0.03 -22.07
CA HIS A 153 0.99 -1.27 -22.43
C HIS A 153 1.45 -2.47 -21.62
N THR A 154 2.77 -2.61 -21.42
CA THR A 154 3.34 -3.78 -20.74
C THR A 154 2.90 -3.84 -19.29
N GLN A 155 2.80 -2.70 -18.62
CA GLN A 155 2.30 -2.64 -17.25
C GLN A 155 0.78 -2.85 -17.19
N ASP A 156 0.04 -2.18 -18.08
CA ASP A 156 -1.42 -2.34 -18.19
C ASP A 156 -1.82 -3.81 -18.44
N PHE A 157 -1.10 -4.52 -19.32
CA PHE A 157 -1.28 -5.96 -19.54
C PHE A 157 -1.08 -6.76 -18.25
N ILE A 158 0.00 -6.51 -17.50
CA ILE A 158 0.26 -7.18 -16.22
C ILE A 158 -0.92 -6.99 -15.27
N ASN A 159 -1.40 -5.76 -15.12
CA ASN A 159 -2.47 -5.43 -14.18
C ASN A 159 -3.78 -6.12 -14.53
N ARG A 160 -4.13 -6.15 -15.82
CA ARG A 160 -5.40 -6.73 -16.28
C ARG A 160 -5.38 -8.25 -16.37
N LYS A 161 -4.22 -8.84 -16.69
CA LYS A 161 -4.14 -10.21 -17.19
C LYS A 161 -3.29 -11.16 -16.36
N ILE A 162 -2.41 -10.66 -15.49
CA ILE A 162 -1.49 -11.49 -14.71
C ILE A 162 -1.93 -11.53 -13.24
N ARG A 163 -1.95 -12.73 -12.68
CA ARG A 163 -2.38 -13.02 -11.31
C ARG A 163 -1.17 -12.99 -10.36
N PRO A 164 -1.36 -12.63 -9.07
CA PRO A 164 -0.27 -12.63 -8.08
C PRO A 164 0.41 -13.98 -7.87
N ASP A 165 -0.30 -15.09 -8.07
CA ASP A 165 0.22 -16.45 -7.95
C ASP A 165 1.13 -16.89 -9.12
N GLY A 166 1.31 -16.03 -10.13
CA GLY A 166 2.17 -16.26 -11.28
C GLY A 166 1.48 -16.94 -12.46
N TYR A 167 0.16 -17.15 -12.42
CA TYR A 167 -0.64 -17.53 -13.58
C TYR A 167 -1.14 -16.29 -14.34
N SER A 168 -1.55 -16.44 -15.59
CA SER A 168 -2.41 -15.45 -16.25
C SER A 168 -3.89 -15.77 -16.05
N THR A 169 -4.75 -14.86 -16.50
CA THR A 169 -6.20 -15.04 -16.58
C THR A 169 -6.64 -15.88 -17.80
N PHE A 170 -5.72 -16.26 -18.69
CA PHE A 170 -6.02 -17.07 -19.87
C PHE A 170 -6.68 -18.38 -19.45
N ARG A 171 -7.94 -18.57 -19.87
CA ARG A 171 -8.79 -19.72 -19.54
C ARG A 171 -8.91 -20.01 -18.02
N ARG A 172 -8.69 -19.01 -17.16
CA ARG A 172 -8.71 -19.13 -15.69
C ARG A 172 -9.60 -18.09 -14.98
N GLY A 173 -10.47 -17.39 -15.72
CA GLY A 173 -11.37 -16.36 -15.18
C GLY A 173 -10.66 -15.04 -14.85
N SER A 174 -11.37 -14.09 -14.23
CA SER A 174 -10.83 -12.79 -13.82
C SER A 174 -9.61 -12.93 -12.89
N ALA A 175 -8.71 -11.95 -12.91
CA ALA A 175 -7.63 -11.89 -11.94
C ALA A 175 -8.25 -11.86 -10.52
N PRO A 176 -7.71 -12.61 -9.54
CA PRO A 176 -8.15 -12.51 -8.15
C PRO A 176 -8.13 -11.04 -7.72
N SER A 177 -9.10 -10.60 -6.90
CA SER A 177 -8.94 -9.33 -6.20
C SER A 177 -7.63 -9.36 -5.43
N VAL A 178 -6.85 -8.30 -5.56
CA VAL A 178 -5.56 -8.18 -4.87
C VAL A 178 -5.88 -7.84 -3.42
N ASP A 179 -5.86 -8.84 -2.52
CA ASP A 179 -5.99 -8.62 -1.08
C ASP A 179 -4.85 -7.71 -0.62
N ALA A 180 -5.19 -6.46 -0.27
CA ALA A 180 -4.22 -5.45 0.10
C ALA A 180 -3.45 -5.82 1.38
N ALA A 181 -4.06 -6.62 2.28
CA ALA A 181 -3.37 -7.13 3.45
C ALA A 181 -2.33 -8.20 3.06
N GLN A 182 -2.63 -9.01 2.04
CA GLN A 182 -1.66 -9.98 1.51
C GLN A 182 -0.49 -9.27 0.81
N VAL A 183 -0.77 -8.24 0.00
CA VAL A 183 0.27 -7.37 -0.57
C VAL A 183 1.14 -6.76 0.53
N LEU A 184 0.52 -6.22 1.59
CA LEU A 184 1.28 -5.63 2.69
C LEU A 184 2.17 -6.69 3.37
N SER A 185 1.63 -7.87 3.63
CA SER A 185 2.35 -9.00 4.22
C SER A 185 3.59 -9.36 3.38
N ASP A 186 3.40 -9.53 2.07
CA ASP A 186 4.47 -9.92 1.15
C ASP A 186 5.54 -8.84 1.05
N ALA A 187 5.15 -7.56 0.95
CA ALA A 187 6.07 -6.44 0.94
C ALA A 187 6.90 -6.36 2.25
N MET A 188 6.28 -6.63 3.40
CA MET A 188 6.92 -6.56 4.72
C MET A 188 7.70 -7.83 5.09
N GLY A 189 7.57 -8.91 4.32
CA GLY A 189 8.28 -10.17 4.51
C GLY A 189 7.57 -11.17 5.44
N GLY A 190 6.26 -11.03 5.64
CA GLY A 190 5.41 -12.05 6.26
C GLY A 190 5.73 -12.39 7.72
N ARG A 191 6.27 -11.44 8.50
CA ARG A 191 6.65 -11.70 9.90
C ARG A 191 5.45 -11.76 10.84
N LEU A 192 4.41 -10.96 10.56
CA LEU A 192 3.17 -10.94 11.32
C LEU A 192 2.13 -11.86 10.67
N SER A 193 1.07 -12.21 11.41
CA SER A 193 -0.07 -12.89 10.81
C SER A 193 -0.78 -11.99 9.79
N LEU A 194 -1.46 -12.59 8.81
CA LEU A 194 -2.23 -11.84 7.81
C LEU A 194 -3.29 -10.95 8.45
N ASP A 195 -3.99 -11.43 9.49
CA ASP A 195 -4.97 -10.63 10.24
C ASP A 195 -4.32 -9.40 10.89
N ARG A 196 -3.08 -9.53 11.36
CA ARG A 196 -2.37 -8.40 11.93
C ARG A 196 -1.98 -7.39 10.86
N TYR A 197 -1.55 -7.83 9.68
CA TYR A 197 -1.35 -6.92 8.54
C TYR A 197 -2.65 -6.24 8.12
N ARG A 198 -3.78 -6.95 8.12
CA ARG A 198 -5.11 -6.38 7.84
C ARG A 198 -5.51 -5.30 8.85
N GLN A 199 -5.20 -5.49 10.14
CA GLN A 199 -5.41 -4.46 11.18
C GLN A 199 -4.54 -3.22 10.98
N LEU A 200 -3.30 -3.40 10.52
CA LEU A 200 -2.34 -2.30 10.31
C LEU A 200 -2.55 -1.56 8.99
N LEU A 201 -3.22 -2.19 8.03
CA LEU A 201 -3.40 -1.66 6.67
C LEU A 201 -3.94 -0.22 6.65
N PRO A 202 -5.00 0.16 7.40
CA PRO A 202 -5.47 1.55 7.40
C PRO A 202 -4.39 2.57 7.80
N ALA A 203 -3.59 2.26 8.82
CA ALA A 203 -2.50 3.13 9.26
C ALA A 203 -1.34 3.18 8.25
N VAL A 204 -1.07 2.07 7.56
CA VAL A 204 -0.10 2.03 6.45
C VAL A 204 -0.57 2.87 5.27
N THR A 205 -1.82 2.69 4.84
CA THR A 205 -2.44 3.48 3.75
C THR A 205 -2.37 4.97 4.07
N ALA A 206 -2.81 5.39 5.26
CA ALA A 206 -2.73 6.78 5.68
C ALA A 206 -1.29 7.31 5.69
N SER A 207 -0.32 6.50 6.14
CA SER A 207 1.10 6.88 6.12
C SER A 207 1.63 7.05 4.70
N LEU A 208 1.35 6.11 3.79
CA LEU A 208 1.77 6.16 2.39
C LEU A 208 1.20 7.39 1.68
N LEU A 209 -0.09 7.67 1.86
CA LEU A 209 -0.76 8.85 1.29
C LEU A 209 -0.15 10.15 1.86
N ALA A 210 0.10 10.22 3.17
CA ALA A 210 0.74 11.37 3.79
C ALA A 210 2.22 11.57 3.35
N CYS A 211 2.89 10.51 2.91
CA CYS A 211 4.22 10.56 2.31
C CYS A 211 4.21 10.98 0.83
N ASP A 212 3.05 11.08 0.18
CA ASP A 212 2.93 11.13 -1.29
C ASP A 212 3.64 9.92 -1.97
N CYS A 213 3.53 8.74 -1.35
CA CYS A 213 3.95 7.47 -1.92
C CYS A 213 2.86 6.93 -2.85
N THR A 214 2.67 7.62 -3.98
CA THR A 214 1.55 7.40 -4.92
C THR A 214 1.92 6.58 -6.15
N ASN A 215 3.16 6.06 -6.21
CA ASN A 215 3.66 5.22 -7.30
C ASN A 215 4.49 4.04 -6.78
N VAL A 216 4.69 3.04 -7.63
CA VAL A 216 5.42 1.80 -7.30
C VAL A 216 6.81 2.05 -6.71
N ASN A 217 7.60 2.95 -7.29
CA ASN A 217 8.97 3.19 -6.84
C ASN A 217 8.99 3.77 -5.41
N ARG A 218 8.08 4.70 -5.11
CA ARG A 218 7.95 5.33 -3.78
C ARG A 218 7.42 4.35 -2.74
N ILE A 219 6.35 3.62 -3.05
CA ILE A 219 5.79 2.60 -2.14
C ILE A 219 6.84 1.51 -1.86
N ALA A 220 7.55 1.03 -2.90
CA ALA A 220 8.59 0.03 -2.72
C ALA A 220 9.74 0.52 -1.81
N MET A 221 10.18 1.77 -1.99
CA MET A 221 11.21 2.36 -1.14
C MET A 221 10.70 2.52 0.30
N TRP A 222 9.44 2.94 0.48
CA TRP A 222 8.82 3.06 1.78
C TRP A 222 8.76 1.71 2.49
N CYS A 223 8.25 0.66 1.83
CA CYS A 223 8.22 -0.70 2.37
C CYS A 223 9.61 -1.21 2.74
N ALA A 224 10.63 -0.90 1.93
CA ALA A 224 12.00 -1.32 2.19
C ALA A 224 12.59 -0.66 3.45
N GLN A 225 12.45 0.65 3.55
CA GLN A 225 13.02 1.43 4.64
C GLN A 225 12.26 1.20 5.94
N ILE A 226 10.93 1.37 5.91
CA ILE A 226 10.08 1.20 7.10
C ILE A 226 10.07 -0.26 7.54
N GLY A 227 10.04 -1.21 6.59
CA GLY A 227 10.15 -2.63 6.89
C GLY A 227 11.48 -3.00 7.55
N HIS A 228 12.58 -2.30 7.24
CA HIS A 228 13.85 -2.50 7.96
C HIS A 228 13.77 -1.93 9.38
N GLU A 229 13.39 -0.66 9.54
CA GLU A 229 13.39 0.04 10.84
C GLU A 229 12.45 -0.60 11.87
N SER A 230 11.32 -1.13 11.41
CA SER A 230 10.30 -1.76 12.26
C SER A 230 10.35 -3.31 12.26
N ALA A 231 11.31 -3.89 11.54
CA ALA A 231 11.38 -5.32 11.28
C ALA A 231 10.08 -5.91 10.68
N GLY A 232 9.49 -5.23 9.69
CA GLY A 232 8.26 -5.64 9.00
C GLY A 232 6.99 -5.24 9.74
N LEU A 233 6.99 -4.05 10.33
CA LEU A 233 5.93 -3.47 11.19
C LEU A 233 5.75 -4.16 12.55
N TYR A 234 6.72 -5.00 12.95
CA TYR A 234 6.66 -5.76 14.21
C TYR A 234 6.93 -4.87 15.43
N TYR A 235 7.90 -3.96 15.34
CA TYR A 235 8.24 -3.04 16.43
C TYR A 235 7.76 -1.62 16.11
N THR A 236 6.98 -1.05 17.02
CA THR A 236 6.58 0.37 17.03
C THR A 236 7.31 1.17 18.12
N GLU A 237 8.13 0.49 18.92
CA GLU A 237 8.93 1.07 19.99
C GLU A 237 10.29 0.37 20.04
N GLU A 238 11.33 1.15 20.29
CA GLU A 238 12.68 0.65 20.49
C GLU A 238 12.78 -0.30 21.68
N ILE A 239 13.49 -1.41 21.49
CA ILE A 239 13.73 -2.43 22.51
C ILE A 239 14.68 -1.90 23.60
N ALA A 240 15.64 -1.06 23.22
CA ALA A 240 16.56 -0.44 24.17
C ALA A 240 15.81 0.51 25.11
N SER A 241 16.38 0.74 26.30
CA SER A 241 15.76 1.59 27.33
C SER A 241 15.68 3.07 26.94
N GLY A 242 16.50 3.52 25.98
CA GLY A 242 16.65 4.93 25.63
C GLY A 242 17.58 5.72 26.56
N ALA A 243 18.11 5.11 27.62
CA ALA A 243 19.03 5.78 28.55
C ALA A 243 20.28 6.35 27.86
N ALA A 244 20.70 5.76 26.74
CA ALA A 244 21.82 6.25 25.93
C ALA A 244 21.54 7.61 25.26
N TYR A 245 20.28 8.05 25.17
CA TYR A 245 19.90 9.35 24.62
C TYR A 245 19.84 10.46 25.68
N GLU A 246 20.09 10.15 26.95
CA GLU A 246 20.06 11.14 28.03
C GLU A 246 21.13 12.22 27.79
N GLY A 247 20.75 13.50 27.94
CA GLY A 247 21.67 14.63 27.76
C GLY A 247 22.10 14.92 26.31
N ARG A 248 21.59 14.18 25.31
CA ARG A 248 21.87 14.42 23.89
C ARG A 248 21.24 15.74 23.42
N THR A 249 22.05 16.79 23.35
CA THR A 249 21.62 18.15 22.97
C THR A 249 21.17 18.23 21.51
N ASP A 250 21.76 17.45 20.61
CA ASP A 250 21.34 17.34 19.21
C ASP A 250 19.93 16.73 19.04
N LEU A 251 19.49 15.94 20.02
CA LEU A 251 18.12 15.40 20.11
C LEU A 251 17.18 16.30 20.92
N GLY A 252 17.69 17.37 21.51
CA GLY A 252 16.95 18.27 22.40
C GLY A 252 16.66 17.69 23.78
N ASN A 253 17.33 16.59 24.16
CA ASN A 253 17.17 15.93 25.45
C ASN A 253 17.96 16.67 26.53
N THR A 254 17.46 17.83 26.96
CA THR A 254 18.16 18.71 27.92
C THR A 254 17.59 18.66 29.32
N GLN A 255 16.50 17.90 29.54
CA GLN A 255 15.90 17.73 30.87
C GLN A 255 16.17 16.32 31.40
N PRO A 256 16.39 16.16 32.72
CA PRO A 256 16.58 14.84 33.31
C PRO A 256 15.44 13.87 32.98
N GLY A 257 15.78 12.70 32.45
CA GLY A 257 14.86 11.63 32.08
C GLY A 257 14.37 11.68 30.63
N ASP A 258 14.81 12.66 29.86
CA ASP A 258 14.43 12.82 28.45
C ASP A 258 14.84 11.64 27.58
N GLY A 259 15.97 10.99 27.88
CA GLY A 259 16.47 9.87 27.08
C GLY A 259 15.47 8.72 27.03
N VAL A 260 15.00 8.27 28.19
CA VAL A 260 14.01 7.19 28.30
C VAL A 260 12.63 7.67 27.84
N ARG A 261 12.25 8.91 28.20
CA ARG A 261 10.95 9.47 27.84
C ARG A 261 10.76 9.57 26.33
N PHE A 262 11.78 10.01 25.60
CA PHE A 262 11.76 10.22 24.15
C PHE A 262 12.64 9.21 23.38
N LYS A 263 12.66 7.95 23.84
CA LYS A 263 13.26 6.83 23.09
C LYS A 263 12.53 6.57 21.76
N GLY A 264 13.12 5.77 20.88
CA GLY A 264 12.57 5.48 19.56
C GLY A 264 11.15 4.93 19.59
N ARG A 265 10.23 5.55 18.84
CA ARG A 265 8.86 5.05 18.59
C ARG A 265 8.41 5.32 17.15
N SER A 266 7.26 4.79 16.76
CA SER A 266 6.79 4.72 15.38
C SER A 266 7.63 3.75 14.54
N TRP A 267 7.13 3.36 13.36
CA TRP A 267 7.84 2.43 12.49
C TRP A 267 9.17 2.95 11.93
N ILE A 268 9.44 4.26 12.01
CA ILE A 268 10.72 4.86 11.60
C ILE A 268 11.62 5.24 12.80
N GLN A 269 11.25 4.87 14.03
CA GLN A 269 12.04 5.12 15.24
C GLN A 269 12.35 6.62 15.47
N ILE A 270 11.31 7.43 15.61
CA ILE A 270 11.42 8.83 16.04
C ILE A 270 11.97 8.91 17.46
N THR A 271 13.11 9.58 17.61
CA THR A 271 13.84 9.68 18.89
C THR A 271 14.15 11.14 19.21
N GLY A 272 14.07 11.50 20.50
CA GLY A 272 14.49 12.80 21.03
C GLY A 272 13.37 13.84 21.16
N ARG A 273 13.41 14.61 22.26
CA ARG A 273 12.41 15.64 22.59
C ARG A 273 12.15 16.59 21.43
N SER A 274 13.19 17.02 20.72
CA SER A 274 13.07 17.96 19.60
C SER A 274 12.22 17.40 18.47
N ASN A 275 12.41 16.13 18.10
CA ASN A 275 11.65 15.47 17.04
C ASN A 275 10.21 15.21 17.47
N TYR A 276 9.99 14.74 18.70
CA TYR A 276 8.65 14.60 19.29
C TYR A 276 7.86 15.91 19.29
N THR A 277 8.53 17.01 19.61
CA THR A 277 7.93 18.35 19.60
C THR A 277 7.51 18.76 18.18
N ARG A 278 8.43 18.64 17.20
CA ARG A 278 8.18 19.01 15.81
C ARG A 278 7.09 18.15 15.16
N LEU A 279 7.10 16.85 15.44
CA LEU A 279 6.07 15.92 15.00
C LEU A 279 4.70 16.29 15.58
N SER A 280 4.62 16.60 16.88
CA SER A 280 3.36 17.00 17.53
C SER A 280 2.79 18.28 16.91
N GLN A 281 3.63 19.28 16.68
CA GLN A 281 3.23 20.54 16.04
C GLN A 281 2.74 20.32 14.62
N TRP A 282 3.45 19.51 13.83
CA TRP A 282 3.05 19.16 12.48
C TRP A 282 1.71 18.41 12.47
N ALA A 283 1.57 17.35 13.28
CA ALA A 283 0.35 16.56 13.35
C ALA A 283 -0.86 17.41 13.78
N PHE A 284 -0.67 18.32 14.74
CA PHE A 284 -1.70 19.27 15.16
C PHE A 284 -2.11 20.23 14.04
N SER A 285 -1.13 20.76 13.30
CA SER A 285 -1.40 21.63 12.13
C SER A 285 -2.20 20.93 11.01
N LYS A 286 -2.20 19.58 11.00
CA LYS A 286 -2.96 18.74 10.09
C LYS A 286 -4.28 18.24 10.69
N GLY A 287 -4.60 18.58 11.93
CA GLY A 287 -5.79 18.12 12.65
C GLY A 287 -5.74 16.63 13.04
N LEU A 288 -4.55 16.02 13.05
CA LEU A 288 -4.37 14.58 13.31
C LEU A 288 -4.25 14.24 14.80
N VAL A 289 -4.01 15.24 15.64
CA VAL A 289 -3.91 15.12 17.10
C VAL A 289 -4.55 16.35 17.77
N PRO A 290 -5.02 16.24 19.03
CA PRO A 290 -5.80 17.31 19.68
C PRO A 290 -4.96 18.50 20.19
N SER A 291 -3.63 18.37 20.29
CA SER A 291 -2.76 19.45 20.78
C SER A 291 -1.39 19.47 20.10
N ALA A 292 -0.78 20.65 20.03
CA ALA A 292 0.55 20.86 19.45
C ALA A 292 1.70 20.21 20.25
N THR A 293 1.41 19.68 21.45
CA THR A 293 2.36 19.01 22.35
C THR A 293 2.01 17.55 22.58
N TYR A 294 1.05 16.98 21.84
CA TYR A 294 0.45 15.68 22.13
C TYR A 294 1.47 14.55 22.38
N PHE A 295 2.46 14.36 21.50
CA PHE A 295 3.47 13.31 21.70
C PHE A 295 4.59 13.72 22.68
N VAL A 296 4.71 15.00 23.05
CA VAL A 296 5.60 15.42 24.14
C VAL A 296 4.99 15.08 25.49
N ASP A 297 3.69 15.31 25.63
CA ASP A 297 2.91 15.06 26.84
C ASP A 297 2.63 13.56 27.01
N ASN A 298 2.38 12.85 25.90
CA ASN A 298 2.15 11.41 25.86
C ASN A 298 3.05 10.68 24.84
N PRO A 299 4.37 10.55 25.10
CA PRO A 299 5.30 9.91 24.17
C PRO A 299 4.94 8.46 23.77
N PRO A 300 4.45 7.60 24.68
CA PRO A 300 4.04 6.23 24.33
C PRO A 300 2.94 6.15 23.27
N ALA A 301 2.11 7.18 23.12
CA ALA A 301 1.08 7.19 22.06
C ALA A 301 1.69 7.02 20.67
N LEU A 302 2.91 7.49 20.42
CA LEU A 302 3.58 7.34 19.12
C LEU A 302 3.91 5.88 18.75
N ALA A 303 3.83 4.96 19.72
CA ALA A 303 3.99 3.53 19.49
C ALA A 303 2.66 2.79 19.24
N SER A 304 1.51 3.47 19.34
CA SER A 304 0.22 2.85 19.02
C SER A 304 0.08 2.63 17.51
N ASP A 305 -0.75 1.66 17.11
CA ASP A 305 -1.03 1.40 15.69
C ASP A 305 -1.60 2.62 14.97
N GLU A 306 -2.40 3.41 15.68
CA GLU A 306 -3.02 4.64 15.19
C GLU A 306 -1.97 5.68 14.75
N TYR A 307 -0.89 5.83 15.53
CA TYR A 307 0.08 6.91 15.33
C TYR A 307 1.44 6.44 14.82
N ALA A 308 1.72 5.14 14.81
CA ALA A 308 3.00 4.60 14.34
C ALA A 308 3.30 4.98 12.88
N GLY A 309 2.27 5.14 12.04
CA GLY A 309 2.41 5.63 10.66
C GLY A 309 2.71 7.14 10.56
N LEU A 310 2.34 7.95 11.55
CA LEU A 310 2.53 9.41 11.50
C LEU A 310 3.99 9.82 11.65
N GLY A 311 4.77 9.11 12.47
CA GLY A 311 6.21 9.37 12.58
C GLY A 311 6.93 9.15 11.25
N ALA A 312 6.60 8.06 10.54
CA ALA A 312 7.10 7.80 9.19
C ALA A 312 6.68 8.91 8.22
N ALA A 313 5.40 9.29 8.22
CA ALA A 313 4.87 10.35 7.35
C ALA A 313 5.57 11.69 7.54
N TRP A 314 5.71 12.15 8.79
CA TRP A 314 6.40 13.40 9.10
C TRP A 314 7.87 13.38 8.70
N TYR A 315 8.58 12.29 9.04
CA TYR A 315 10.00 12.22 8.75
C TYR A 315 10.25 12.23 7.24
N TRP A 316 9.46 11.46 6.50
CA TRP A 316 9.53 11.34 5.05
C TRP A 316 9.19 12.63 4.33
N SER A 317 8.10 13.30 4.71
CA SER A 317 7.58 14.47 3.98
C SER A 317 8.14 15.82 4.47
N VAL A 318 8.50 15.92 5.75
CA VAL A 318 8.89 17.20 6.38
C VAL A 318 10.35 17.19 6.80
N ALA A 319 10.81 16.15 7.51
CA ALA A 319 12.20 16.12 7.97
C ALA A 319 13.19 15.83 6.83
N ARG A 320 12.74 15.15 5.77
CA ARG A 320 13.53 14.73 4.60
C ARG A 320 12.76 14.91 3.28
N PRO A 321 12.38 16.15 2.91
CA PRO A 321 11.48 16.40 1.78
C PRO A 321 12.03 15.96 0.41
N ASP A 322 13.32 15.65 0.30
CA ASP A 322 13.96 15.16 -0.93
C ASP A 322 13.78 13.65 -1.17
N ILE A 323 13.27 12.88 -0.21
CA ILE A 323 13.17 11.42 -0.32
C ILE A 323 12.35 10.98 -1.53
N ASN A 324 11.22 11.63 -1.84
CA ASN A 324 10.40 11.23 -2.99
C ASN A 324 11.15 11.33 -4.32
N THR A 325 11.93 12.40 -4.53
CA THR A 325 12.79 12.53 -5.72
C THR A 325 13.84 11.42 -5.77
N LEU A 326 14.42 11.03 -4.62
CA LEU A 326 15.37 9.92 -4.56
C LEU A 326 14.70 8.57 -4.85
N CYS A 327 13.46 8.37 -4.41
CA CYS A 327 12.67 7.19 -4.70
C CYS A 327 12.38 7.06 -6.20
N ASP A 328 12.00 8.16 -6.84
CA ASP A 328 11.72 8.20 -8.29
C ASP A 328 12.98 7.85 -9.10
N ASN A 329 14.17 8.25 -8.61
CA ASN A 329 15.47 7.88 -9.16
C ASN A 329 15.98 6.49 -8.74
N ARG A 330 15.22 5.74 -7.93
CA ARG A 330 15.60 4.44 -7.34
C ARG A 330 16.92 4.47 -6.55
N ASP A 331 17.26 5.60 -5.94
CA ASP A 331 18.49 5.79 -5.18
C ASP A 331 18.36 5.28 -3.73
N LEU A 332 18.39 3.96 -3.57
CA LEU A 332 18.29 3.30 -2.28
C LEU A 332 19.40 3.73 -1.30
N VAL A 333 20.62 3.95 -1.79
CA VAL A 333 21.78 4.24 -0.95
C VAL A 333 21.62 5.61 -0.30
N THR A 334 21.21 6.63 -1.06
CA THR A 334 21.02 7.97 -0.51
C THR A 334 19.81 8.00 0.42
N VAL A 335 18.69 7.35 0.08
CA VAL A 335 17.54 7.24 1.01
C VAL A 335 17.94 6.57 2.33
N THR A 336 18.75 5.51 2.27
CA THR A 336 19.26 4.83 3.47
C THR A 336 20.08 5.79 4.34
N LYS A 337 20.96 6.60 3.72
CA LYS A 337 21.71 7.65 4.43
C LYS A 337 20.81 8.72 5.03
N ARG A 338 19.71 9.10 4.36
CA ARG A 338 18.74 10.09 4.88
C ARG A 338 18.03 9.61 6.15
N ILE A 339 17.69 8.33 6.21
CA ILE A 339 16.93 7.72 7.30
C ILE A 339 17.84 7.30 8.45
N ASN A 340 18.93 6.59 8.14
CA ASN A 340 19.81 6.01 9.17
C ASN A 340 21.04 6.88 9.52
N GLY A 341 21.34 7.90 8.71
CA GLY A 341 22.57 8.70 8.85
C GLY A 341 23.83 8.02 8.29
N GLY A 342 23.68 6.85 7.66
CA GLY A 342 24.77 6.04 7.11
C GLY A 342 24.22 4.92 6.23
N THR A 343 24.97 3.82 6.09
CA THR A 343 24.56 2.66 5.28
C THR A 343 24.32 1.41 6.13
N ASN A 344 24.02 1.56 7.41
CA ASN A 344 23.76 0.40 8.27
C ASN A 344 22.49 -0.31 7.79
N GLY A 345 22.59 -1.63 7.65
CA GLY A 345 21.50 -2.46 7.15
C GLY A 345 21.22 -2.35 5.64
N LEU A 346 22.09 -1.70 4.85
CA LEU A 346 21.85 -1.48 3.42
C LEU A 346 21.56 -2.78 2.64
N ALA A 347 22.23 -3.90 2.98
CA ALA A 347 21.98 -5.19 2.33
C ALA A 347 20.55 -5.74 2.57
N ASP A 348 20.04 -5.59 3.80
CA ASP A 348 18.66 -5.98 4.13
C ASP A 348 17.65 -5.05 3.45
N ARG A 349 17.91 -3.74 3.47
CA ARG A 349 17.09 -2.74 2.76
C ARG A 349 17.05 -3.02 1.26
N GLN A 350 18.17 -3.41 0.65
CA GLN A 350 18.24 -3.79 -0.76
C GLN A 350 17.42 -5.05 -1.05
N THR A 351 17.47 -6.04 -0.16
CA THR A 351 16.65 -7.25 -0.27
C THR A 351 15.17 -6.93 -0.23
N ARG A 352 14.74 -6.11 0.73
CA ARG A 352 13.35 -5.66 0.87
C ARG A 352 12.91 -4.80 -0.32
N TYR A 353 13.77 -3.92 -0.80
CA TYR A 353 13.49 -3.06 -1.94
C TYR A 353 13.30 -3.85 -3.22
N ASN A 354 14.18 -4.84 -3.48
CA ASN A 354 14.03 -5.73 -4.63
C ASN A 354 12.75 -6.57 -4.54
N ARG A 355 12.39 -7.06 -3.34
CA ARG A 355 11.13 -7.75 -3.11
C ARG A 355 9.93 -6.87 -3.46
N ALA A 356 9.87 -5.67 -2.91
CA ALA A 356 8.76 -4.76 -3.16
C ALA A 356 8.70 -4.32 -4.63
N LEU A 357 9.83 -4.01 -5.27
CA LEU A 357 9.87 -3.68 -6.71
C LEU A 357 9.37 -4.84 -7.59
N ALA A 358 9.65 -6.09 -7.21
CA ALA A 358 9.16 -7.26 -7.95
C ALA A 358 7.63 -7.40 -7.92
N MET A 359 6.96 -6.78 -6.94
CA MET A 359 5.49 -6.78 -6.84
C MET A 359 4.84 -5.78 -7.80
N GLY A 360 5.58 -4.79 -8.30
CA GLY A 360 5.08 -3.81 -9.27
C GLY A 360 3.84 -3.07 -8.77
N GLU A 361 2.82 -2.96 -9.62
CA GLU A 361 1.58 -2.24 -9.29
C GLU A 361 0.68 -2.93 -8.26
N GLN A 362 0.95 -4.18 -7.86
CA GLN A 362 0.26 -4.76 -6.71
C GLN A 362 0.41 -3.87 -5.47
N LEU A 363 1.56 -3.16 -5.35
CA LEU A 363 1.79 -2.19 -4.29
C LEU A 363 0.79 -1.02 -4.29
N LEU A 364 0.17 -0.68 -5.43
CA LEU A 364 -0.84 0.38 -5.50
C LEU A 364 -2.13 -0.02 -4.76
N ALA A 365 -2.37 -1.32 -4.56
CA ALA A 365 -3.47 -1.79 -3.71
C ALA A 365 -3.36 -1.29 -2.25
N LEU A 366 -2.15 -0.89 -1.80
CA LEU A 366 -1.94 -0.31 -0.48
C LEU A 366 -2.46 1.13 -0.33
N ILE A 367 -2.71 1.83 -1.44
CA ILE A 367 -3.18 3.23 -1.47
C ILE A 367 -4.53 3.40 -2.16
N ASN A 368 -4.98 2.40 -2.90
CA ASN A 368 -6.29 2.42 -3.55
C ASN A 368 -7.36 2.16 -2.48
N GLU A 369 -7.92 3.23 -1.93
CA GLU A 369 -9.10 3.14 -1.07
C GLU A 369 -10.29 2.65 -1.89
N GLY A 370 -10.57 1.35 -1.82
CA GLY A 370 -11.79 0.75 -2.35
C GLY A 370 -11.57 -0.67 -2.85
N ASP A 371 -11.59 -1.65 -1.93
CA ASP A 371 -12.21 -2.97 -2.16
C ASP A 371 -11.99 -4.01 -1.03
N ASP A 372 -11.47 -3.67 0.16
CA ASP A 372 -11.33 -4.73 1.20
C ASP A 372 -11.86 -4.36 2.59
N ALA A 373 -11.67 -3.13 3.08
CA ALA A 373 -12.22 -2.75 4.40
C ALA A 373 -13.75 -2.51 4.37
N LEU A 374 -14.30 -2.24 3.18
CA LEU A 374 -15.73 -2.07 2.89
C LEU A 374 -16.23 -3.14 1.91
N ALA A 375 -15.53 -4.25 1.71
CA ALA A 375 -16.02 -5.34 0.86
C ALA A 375 -16.58 -6.52 1.66
N ASP A 376 -16.38 -6.56 2.97
CA ASP A 376 -17.16 -7.45 3.83
C ASP A 376 -18.65 -7.00 3.76
N PRO A 377 -19.54 -7.80 3.14
CA PRO A 377 -20.94 -7.43 2.98
C PRO A 377 -21.61 -7.18 4.34
N ASP A 378 -21.15 -7.82 5.42
CA ASP A 378 -21.65 -7.60 6.77
C ASP A 378 -21.15 -6.29 7.38
N VAL A 379 -19.93 -5.84 7.07
CA VAL A 379 -19.42 -4.53 7.51
C VAL A 379 -20.12 -3.41 6.77
N VAL A 380 -20.30 -3.54 5.45
CA VAL A 380 -21.08 -2.58 4.64
C VAL A 380 -22.51 -2.49 5.13
N ARG A 381 -23.14 -3.63 5.39
CA ARG A 381 -24.49 -3.68 5.95
C ARG A 381 -24.56 -2.99 7.30
N LYS A 382 -23.64 -3.28 8.23
CA LYS A 382 -23.58 -2.64 9.56
C LYS A 382 -23.34 -1.13 9.47
N ILE A 383 -22.45 -0.69 8.57
CA ILE A 383 -22.19 0.74 8.33
C ILE A 383 -23.43 1.42 7.77
N ASN A 384 -24.09 0.80 6.79
CA ASN A 384 -25.33 1.32 6.22
C ASN A 384 -26.47 1.32 7.24
N GLU A 385 -26.58 0.31 8.10
CA GLU A 385 -27.54 0.23 9.20
C GLU A 385 -27.28 1.34 10.24
N ILE A 386 -26.03 1.53 10.67
CA ILE A 386 -25.64 2.60 11.61
C ILE A 386 -25.89 3.98 10.99
N HIS A 387 -25.50 4.17 9.73
CA HIS A 387 -25.68 5.42 9.01
C HIS A 387 -27.18 5.72 8.82
N ALA A 388 -27.97 4.72 8.45
CA ALA A 388 -29.43 4.84 8.38
C ALA A 388 -30.03 5.20 9.75
N CYS A 389 -29.60 4.53 10.83
CA CYS A 389 -30.07 4.81 12.18
C CYS A 389 -29.73 6.24 12.64
N LEU A 390 -28.51 6.72 12.36
CA LEU A 390 -28.04 8.01 12.83
C LEU A 390 -28.50 9.19 11.98
N PHE A 391 -28.67 9.00 10.67
CA PHE A 391 -28.83 10.10 9.70
C PHE A 391 -30.15 10.07 8.90
N ASN A 392 -30.96 9.02 8.99
CA ASN A 392 -32.32 9.11 8.46
C ASN A 392 -33.18 9.98 9.37
N ARG A 393 -34.06 10.78 8.74
CA ARG A 393 -35.04 11.55 9.49
C ARG A 393 -36.09 10.60 10.06
N ILE A 394 -36.32 10.68 11.37
CA ILE A 394 -37.33 9.90 12.07
C ILE A 394 -38.54 10.76 12.45
N PRO A 395 -39.76 10.22 12.41
CA PRO A 395 -40.95 10.91 12.93
C PRO A 395 -40.93 10.90 14.46
N SER A 396 -41.46 11.96 15.08
CA SER A 396 -41.65 12.01 16.53
C SER A 396 -42.54 10.86 17.00
N GLN A 397 -42.14 10.20 18.10
CA GLN A 397 -42.97 9.20 18.80
C GLN A 397 -43.80 9.82 19.93
N SER A 398 -43.69 11.13 20.15
CA SER A 398 -44.51 11.83 21.14
C SER A 398 -45.99 11.68 20.80
N LYS A 399 -46.81 11.30 21.80
CA LYS A 399 -48.27 11.27 21.67
C LYS A 399 -48.89 12.64 21.39
N TYR A 400 -48.12 13.73 21.57
CA TYR A 400 -48.53 15.11 21.31
C TYR A 400 -48.00 15.66 19.98
N ARG A 401 -47.41 14.83 19.11
CA ARG A 401 -46.91 15.27 17.80
C ARG A 401 -48.03 15.89 16.94
N THR A 402 -47.70 16.90 16.14
CA THR A 402 -48.68 17.54 15.25
C THR A 402 -48.98 16.63 14.06
N ALA A 403 -50.26 16.46 13.71
CA ALA A 403 -50.65 15.66 12.55
C ALA A 403 -50.06 16.26 11.25
N GLY A 404 -49.38 15.43 10.45
CA GLY A 404 -48.74 15.86 9.21
C GLY A 404 -47.37 16.52 9.36
N GLU A 405 -46.79 16.56 10.57
CA GLU A 405 -45.50 17.26 10.78
C GLU A 405 -44.28 16.62 10.11
N GLY A 406 -44.42 15.38 9.61
CA GLY A 406 -43.36 14.65 8.91
C GLY A 406 -42.20 14.22 9.80
N ALA A 407 -41.21 13.57 9.17
CA ALA A 407 -39.95 13.23 9.84
C ALA A 407 -39.03 14.46 9.85
N LYS A 408 -38.66 14.94 11.04
CA LYS A 408 -37.95 16.21 11.21
C LYS A 408 -36.47 16.04 11.55
N TRP A 409 -36.16 15.15 12.48
CA TRP A 409 -34.83 15.06 13.10
C TRP A 409 -34.09 13.80 12.70
N GLN A 410 -32.77 13.89 12.51
CA GLN A 410 -31.89 12.74 12.51
C GLN A 410 -31.66 12.26 13.96
N LEU A 411 -31.45 10.97 14.20
CA LEU A 411 -31.37 10.43 15.58
C LEU A 411 -30.27 11.09 16.42
N HIS A 412 -29.11 11.36 15.82
CA HIS A 412 -28.02 12.01 16.56
C HIS A 412 -28.31 13.49 16.86
N GLU A 413 -29.13 14.17 16.04
CA GLU A 413 -29.63 15.52 16.33
C GLU A 413 -30.65 15.46 17.46
N LEU A 414 -31.54 14.46 17.47
CA LEU A 414 -32.49 14.24 18.56
C LEU A 414 -31.77 14.03 19.89
N LEU A 415 -30.76 13.15 19.94
CA LEU A 415 -29.98 12.89 21.17
C LEU A 415 -29.24 14.14 21.69
N LYS A 416 -28.67 14.94 20.80
CA LYS A 416 -28.02 16.22 21.16
C LYS A 416 -29.03 17.23 21.69
N ASN A 417 -30.22 17.29 21.06
CA ASN A 417 -31.28 18.19 21.50
C ASN A 417 -31.94 17.71 22.80
N ASP A 418 -32.03 16.40 23.04
CA ASP A 418 -32.56 15.84 24.30
C ASP A 418 -31.71 16.25 25.51
N ASP A 419 -30.37 16.21 25.40
CA ASP A 419 -29.48 16.72 26.45
C ASP A 419 -29.74 18.20 26.75
N ALA A 420 -29.84 19.04 25.70
CA ALA A 420 -30.12 20.46 25.85
C ALA A 420 -31.50 20.73 26.47
N MET A 421 -32.56 20.11 25.95
CA MET A 421 -33.95 20.35 26.37
C MET A 421 -34.26 19.77 27.76
N ILE A 422 -33.76 18.57 28.08
CA ILE A 422 -33.98 17.95 29.39
C ILE A 422 -33.20 18.70 30.47
N HIS A 423 -31.96 19.10 30.18
CA HIS A 423 -31.17 19.89 31.13
C HIS A 423 -31.83 21.23 31.44
N GLU A 424 -32.29 21.96 30.42
CA GLU A 424 -33.04 23.21 30.56
C GLU A 424 -34.28 23.01 31.45
N MET A 425 -35.12 22.02 31.14
CA MET A 425 -36.34 21.73 31.91
C MET A 425 -36.05 21.35 33.38
N LEU A 426 -34.97 20.60 33.63
CA LEU A 426 -34.58 20.21 35.00
C LEU A 426 -34.03 21.41 35.79
N VAL A 427 -33.21 22.25 35.16
CA VAL A 427 -32.68 23.47 35.78
C VAL A 427 -33.84 24.41 36.14
N GLU A 428 -34.77 24.64 35.21
CA GLU A 428 -35.94 25.48 35.47
C GLU A 428 -36.82 24.92 36.59
N ARG A 429 -37.08 23.60 36.59
CA ARG A 429 -37.88 22.96 37.64
C ARG A 429 -37.21 23.04 39.00
N GLN A 430 -35.90 22.82 39.08
CA GLN A 430 -35.15 22.98 40.33
C GLN A 430 -35.15 24.43 40.81
N ALA A 431 -35.05 25.39 39.90
CA ALA A 431 -35.16 26.81 40.22
C ALA A 431 -36.55 27.14 40.79
N MET A 432 -37.62 26.61 40.20
CA MET A 432 -39.00 26.73 40.71
C MET A 432 -39.21 26.07 42.07
N MET A 433 -38.39 25.07 42.42
CA MET A 433 -38.38 24.46 43.75
C MET A 433 -37.46 25.17 44.75
N GLY A 434 -36.85 26.30 44.36
CA GLY A 434 -36.02 27.14 45.23
C GLY A 434 -34.55 26.72 45.32
N ASN A 435 -34.05 25.88 44.39
CA ASN A 435 -32.61 25.57 44.36
C ASN A 435 -31.80 26.83 43.95
N PRO A 436 -30.91 27.35 44.82
CA PRO A 436 -30.22 28.61 44.58
C PRO A 436 -29.23 28.58 43.40
N GLU A 437 -28.60 27.43 43.12
CA GLU A 437 -27.68 27.28 41.99
C GLU A 437 -28.45 27.29 40.67
N ALA A 438 -29.58 26.59 40.63
CA ALA A 438 -30.47 26.57 39.47
C ALA A 438 -31.07 27.96 39.18
N VAL A 439 -31.49 28.70 40.22
CA VAL A 439 -31.95 30.09 40.07
C VAL A 439 -30.87 30.99 39.48
N ALA A 440 -29.60 30.82 39.90
CA ALA A 440 -28.49 31.59 39.35
C ALA A 440 -28.23 31.27 37.87
N LEU A 441 -28.38 30.00 37.46
CA LEU A 441 -28.28 29.59 36.07
C LEU A 441 -29.39 30.18 35.20
N VAL A 442 -30.65 30.13 35.65
CA VAL A 442 -31.79 30.75 34.95
C VAL A 442 -31.59 32.26 34.82
N LYS A 443 -31.17 32.94 35.90
CA LYS A 443 -30.87 34.37 35.85
C LYS A 443 -29.79 34.69 34.81
N ARG A 444 -28.71 33.90 34.78
CA ARG A 444 -27.60 34.11 33.84
C ARG A 444 -28.06 34.08 32.40
N GLU A 445 -28.93 33.14 32.02
CA GLU A 445 -29.45 33.07 30.65
C GLU A 445 -30.49 34.18 30.37
N ALA A 446 -31.31 34.54 31.36
CA ALA A 446 -32.22 35.68 31.26
C ALA A 446 -31.47 37.01 31.00
N ASP A 447 -30.35 37.23 31.68
CA ASP A 447 -29.48 38.40 31.51
C ASP A 447 -28.84 38.47 30.12
N LYS A 448 -28.65 37.31 29.45
CA LYS A 448 -28.19 37.25 28.06
C LYS A 448 -29.29 37.51 27.02
N GLY A 449 -30.53 37.68 27.46
CA GLY A 449 -31.66 37.98 26.58
C GLY A 449 -32.51 36.77 26.18
N ASP A 450 -32.34 35.62 26.83
CA ASP A 450 -33.23 34.48 26.58
C ASP A 450 -34.64 34.76 27.10
N LYS A 451 -35.63 34.73 26.20
CA LYS A 451 -37.02 35.12 26.49
C LYS A 451 -37.73 34.15 27.43
N TRP A 452 -37.38 32.87 27.38
CA TRP A 452 -38.01 31.85 28.20
C TRP A 452 -37.42 31.89 29.62
N ALA A 453 -36.11 31.94 29.74
CA ALA A 453 -35.42 32.14 31.02
C ALA A 453 -35.85 33.46 31.70
N GLN A 454 -36.07 34.54 30.95
CA GLN A 454 -36.65 35.78 31.47
C GLN A 454 -38.04 35.58 32.07
N SER A 455 -38.89 34.79 31.41
CA SER A 455 -40.25 34.50 31.88
C SER A 455 -40.23 33.64 33.15
N VAL A 456 -39.38 32.62 33.18
CA VAL A 456 -39.17 31.78 34.37
C VAL A 456 -38.59 32.60 35.52
N TYR A 457 -37.56 33.42 35.28
CA TYR A 457 -36.97 34.28 36.31
C TYR A 457 -37.96 35.31 36.86
N ALA A 458 -38.79 35.90 36.00
CA ALA A 458 -39.87 36.80 36.43
C ALA A 458 -40.91 36.08 37.30
N TYR A 459 -41.24 34.82 36.98
CA TYR A 459 -42.12 34.00 37.82
C TYR A 459 -41.50 33.70 39.19
N LEU A 460 -40.18 33.42 39.24
CA LEU A 460 -39.45 33.14 40.48
C LEU A 460 -39.29 34.37 41.39
N THR A 461 -39.36 35.58 40.84
CA THR A 461 -39.06 36.84 41.56
C THR A 461 -40.24 37.80 41.66
N GLY A 462 -41.37 37.45 41.03
CA GLY A 462 -42.61 38.22 41.10
C GLY A 462 -43.25 38.15 42.49
N PRO A 463 -44.14 39.12 42.83
CA PRO A 463 -44.89 39.09 44.08
C PRO A 463 -45.73 37.81 44.17
N GLU A 464 -45.68 37.12 45.31
CA GLU A 464 -46.47 35.90 45.57
C GLU A 464 -47.97 36.14 45.30
N VAL A 465 -48.59 35.22 44.56
CA VAL A 465 -50.04 35.23 44.25
C VAL A 465 -50.83 34.63 45.40
#